data_AF-A0A6A3N8Z2-F1
#
_entry.id   AF-A0A6A3N8Z2-F1
#
_cell.length_a   1.000
_cell.length_b   1.000
_cell.length_c   1.000
_cell.angle_alpha   90.00
_cell.angle_beta   90.00
_cell.angle_gamma   90.00
#
_symmetry.space_group_name_H-M   'P 1'
#
loop_
_entity.id
_entity.type
_entity.pdbx_description
1 polymer ?
#
loop_
_entity_poly.entity_id
_entity_poly.type
_entity_poly.pdbx_seq_one_letter_code
_entity_poly.pdbx_strand_id
1 'polypeptide(L)'
;MDASKAKQKRKSYTIKDKLAVIAEHEEGVSGSGFHALGIKHDVAPGTLRGWWNDRQKLHEASKDRQVATRTARRLGGGGRGPEHGEMEERLHAWILDRNAKGLRVKDSYIRLQAQNIYRKLHGPDAPKFDSSTGWLARFKKRKQLVSRQQTTTRTLPTDAAETCQDFIQRVQQLIATHNIQPRNIINMDQVPRYFETNLRPRLRREARVKFYCGRAEQVTTGSQLPSLSPRTVRCSLRTFSFRS
;
A
#
# COMPACT_ATOMS: atom_id res chain seq x y z
N MET A 1 17.28 -37.03 -40.31
CA MET A 1 17.97 -36.34 -39.19
C MET A 1 16.98 -35.39 -38.56
N ASP A 2 16.21 -35.84 -37.58
CA ASP A 2 15.22 -34.99 -36.90
C ASP A 2 15.86 -34.30 -35.69
N ALA A 3 16.16 -33.01 -35.85
CA ALA A 3 16.59 -32.17 -34.74
C ALA A 3 15.40 -31.96 -33.79
N SER A 4 15.45 -32.61 -32.62
CA SER A 4 14.50 -32.39 -31.54
C SER A 4 14.52 -30.92 -31.12
N LYS A 5 13.53 -30.15 -31.57
CA LYS A 5 13.39 -28.73 -31.24
C LYS A 5 13.17 -28.59 -29.73
N ALA A 6 14.16 -28.06 -29.02
CA ALA A 6 14.09 -27.87 -27.57
C ALA A 6 12.86 -27.04 -27.20
N LYS A 7 12.12 -27.50 -26.19
CA LYS A 7 10.88 -26.84 -25.72
C LYS A 7 11.22 -25.45 -25.20
N GLN A 8 10.75 -24.40 -25.89
CA GLN A 8 10.94 -23.02 -25.46
C GLN A 8 10.44 -22.81 -24.03
N LYS A 9 11.27 -22.19 -23.18
CA LYS A 9 10.89 -21.80 -21.83
C LYS A 9 9.82 -20.71 -21.90
N ARG A 10 8.73 -20.88 -21.15
CA ARG A 10 7.66 -19.88 -21.07
C ARG A 10 8.19 -18.58 -20.48
N LYS A 11 8.07 -17.48 -21.21
CA LYS A 11 8.39 -16.14 -20.73
C LYS A 11 7.20 -15.54 -19.96
N SER A 12 7.50 -14.66 -19.02
CA SER A 12 6.48 -13.94 -18.24
C SER A 12 6.79 -12.45 -18.24
N TYR A 13 5.80 -11.63 -18.57
CA TYR A 13 5.95 -10.18 -18.74
C TYR A 13 5.19 -9.44 -17.64
N THR A 14 5.78 -8.37 -17.12
CA THR A 14 5.10 -7.49 -16.15
C THR A 14 4.06 -6.61 -16.84
N ILE A 15 3.13 -6.03 -16.09
CA ILE A 15 2.15 -5.08 -16.64
C ILE A 15 2.88 -3.89 -17.27
N LYS A 16 3.97 -3.43 -16.66
CA LYS A 16 4.82 -2.37 -17.22
C LYS A 16 5.44 -2.77 -18.56
N ASP A 17 6.01 -3.97 -18.65
CA ASP A 17 6.64 -4.45 -19.90
C ASP A 17 5.59 -4.53 -21.02
N LYS A 18 4.40 -5.07 -20.72
CA LYS A 18 3.30 -5.15 -21.69
C LYS A 18 2.90 -3.78 -22.20
N LEU A 19 2.75 -2.79 -21.30
CA LEU A 19 2.40 -1.42 -21.69
C LEU A 19 3.51 -0.75 -22.51
N ALA A 20 4.78 -1.00 -22.19
CA ALA A 20 5.91 -0.47 -22.97
C ALA A 20 5.89 -1.01 -24.41
N VAL A 21 5.66 -2.32 -24.59
CA VAL A 21 5.57 -2.93 -25.92
C VAL A 21 4.34 -2.44 -26.70
N ILE A 22 3.20 -2.28 -26.02
CA ILE A 22 1.97 -1.73 -26.64
C ILE A 22 2.17 -0.27 -27.06
N ALA A 23 2.92 0.53 -26.30
CA ALA A 23 3.16 1.93 -26.61
C ALA A 23 3.99 2.15 -27.89
N GLU A 24 4.77 1.14 -28.32
CA GLU A 24 5.50 1.17 -29.59
C GLU A 24 4.63 0.80 -30.81
N HIS A 25 3.39 0.36 -30.59
CA HIS A 25 2.47 0.00 -31.67
C HIS A 25 1.69 1.23 -32.16
N GLU A 26 1.77 1.49 -33.46
CA GLU A 26 1.01 2.55 -34.14
C GLU A 26 0.28 1.95 -35.34
N GLU A 27 -1.04 2.20 -35.46
CA GLU A 27 -1.82 1.72 -36.61
C GLU A 27 -1.39 2.43 -37.89
N GLY A 28 -1.11 1.65 -38.94
CA GLY A 28 -0.77 2.19 -40.27
C GLY A 28 0.70 2.55 -40.50
N VAL A 29 1.58 2.41 -39.51
CA VAL A 29 3.02 2.68 -39.66
C VAL A 29 3.81 1.41 -39.99
N SER A 30 4.65 1.47 -41.03
CA SER A 30 5.52 0.35 -41.38
C SER A 30 6.57 0.13 -40.29
N GLY A 31 6.72 -1.12 -39.84
CA GLY A 31 7.67 -1.48 -38.77
C GLY A 31 7.14 -1.41 -37.33
N SER A 32 5.94 -0.86 -37.10
CA SER A 32 5.27 -0.88 -35.78
C SER A 32 4.21 -1.99 -35.64
N GLY A 33 3.97 -2.77 -36.70
CA GLY A 33 3.00 -3.87 -36.69
C GLY A 33 3.40 -5.02 -35.75
N PHE A 34 2.43 -5.84 -35.35
CA PHE A 34 2.65 -6.94 -34.39
C PHE A 34 3.73 -7.96 -34.82
N HIS A 35 3.97 -8.13 -36.12
CA HIS A 35 5.07 -8.99 -36.59
C HIS A 35 6.45 -8.37 -36.34
N ALA A 36 6.63 -7.08 -36.66
CA ALA A 36 7.88 -6.38 -36.41
C ALA A 36 8.16 -6.25 -34.90
N LEU A 37 7.15 -5.90 -34.10
CA LEU A 37 7.26 -5.86 -32.64
C LEU A 37 7.55 -7.24 -32.05
N GLY A 38 6.97 -8.29 -32.62
CA GLY A 38 7.21 -9.66 -32.16
C GLY A 38 8.66 -10.10 -32.35
N ILE A 39 9.29 -9.69 -33.44
CA ILE A 39 10.73 -9.93 -33.68
C ILE A 39 11.57 -9.09 -32.72
N LYS A 40 11.27 -7.79 -32.58
CA LYS A 40 12.02 -6.85 -31.73
C LYS A 40 12.03 -7.26 -30.26
N HIS A 41 10.88 -7.66 -29.73
CA HIS A 41 10.70 -7.98 -28.31
C HIS A 41 10.73 -9.49 -28.00
N ASP A 42 10.94 -10.33 -29.02
CA ASP A 42 10.88 -11.80 -28.96
C ASP A 42 9.60 -12.30 -28.25
N VAL A 43 8.46 -11.83 -28.77
CA VAL A 43 7.10 -12.12 -28.32
C VAL A 43 6.27 -12.59 -29.52
N ALA A 44 5.49 -13.66 -29.36
CA ALA A 44 4.62 -14.12 -30.43
C ALA A 44 3.57 -13.05 -30.81
N PRO A 45 3.31 -12.79 -32.11
CA PRO A 45 2.34 -11.79 -32.57
C PRO A 45 0.92 -11.99 -32.01
N GLY A 46 0.51 -13.25 -31.79
CA GLY A 46 -0.77 -13.56 -31.16
C GLY A 46 -0.85 -13.09 -29.70
N THR A 47 0.26 -13.13 -28.96
CA THR A 47 0.34 -12.60 -27.59
C THR A 47 0.24 -11.08 -27.58
N LEU A 48 0.90 -10.41 -28.53
CA LEU A 48 0.82 -8.96 -28.69
C LEU A 48 -0.60 -8.49 -29.01
N ARG A 49 -1.32 -9.21 -29.90
CA ARG A 49 -2.75 -8.96 -30.15
C ARG A 49 -3.59 -9.10 -28.89
N GLY A 50 -3.34 -10.13 -28.08
CA GLY A 50 -4.01 -10.30 -26.78
C GLY A 50 -3.78 -9.11 -25.84
N TRP A 51 -2.55 -8.61 -25.76
CA TRP A 51 -2.23 -7.43 -24.95
C TRP A 51 -2.88 -6.15 -25.50
N TRP A 52 -2.93 -5.99 -26.81
CA TRP A 52 -3.60 -4.87 -27.48
C TRP A 52 -5.11 -4.83 -27.18
N ASN A 53 -5.76 -6.00 -27.18
CA ASN A 53 -7.17 -6.12 -26.83
C ASN A 53 -7.43 -5.79 -25.35
N ASP A 54 -6.52 -6.19 -24.46
CA ASP A 54 -6.60 -5.89 -23.03
C ASP A 54 -5.93 -4.56 -22.63
N ARG A 55 -5.54 -3.71 -23.59
CA ARG A 55 -4.72 -2.50 -23.33
C ARG A 55 -5.35 -1.56 -22.29
N GLN A 56 -6.67 -1.40 -22.36
CA GLN A 56 -7.41 -0.55 -21.42
C GLN A 56 -7.33 -1.11 -19.99
N LYS A 57 -7.56 -2.42 -19.81
CA LYS A 57 -7.43 -3.10 -18.51
C LYS A 57 -6.02 -3.02 -17.95
N LEU A 58 -5.01 -3.10 -18.82
CA LEU A 58 -3.60 -2.94 -18.44
C LEU A 58 -3.30 -1.50 -17.98
N HIS A 59 -3.85 -0.49 -18.65
CA HIS A 59 -3.74 0.90 -18.23
C HIS A 59 -4.45 1.17 -16.90
N GLU A 60 -5.67 0.67 -16.72
CA GLU A 60 -6.43 0.78 -15.47
C GLU A 60 -5.67 0.13 -14.31
N ALA A 61 -5.18 -1.11 -14.50
CA ALA A 61 -4.35 -1.79 -13.53
C ALA A 61 -3.02 -1.07 -13.25
N SER A 62 -2.52 -0.26 -14.20
CA SER A 62 -1.32 0.54 -13.99
C SER A 62 -1.56 1.81 -13.18
N LYS A 63 -2.78 2.35 -13.20
CA LYS A 63 -3.17 3.51 -12.39
C LYS A 63 -3.49 3.13 -10.95
N ASP A 64 -3.86 1.87 -10.72
CA ASP A 64 -4.10 1.36 -9.38
C ASP A 64 -2.81 1.35 -8.54
N ARG A 65 -2.76 2.26 -7.56
CA ARG A 65 -1.64 2.39 -6.60
C ARG A 65 -1.39 1.11 -5.79
N GLN A 66 -2.38 0.23 -5.68
CA GLN A 66 -2.27 -1.05 -4.96
C GLN A 66 -1.60 -2.14 -5.79
N VAL A 67 -1.58 -2.01 -7.12
CA VAL A 67 -0.90 -2.94 -7.99
C VAL A 67 0.57 -2.54 -8.08
N ALA A 68 1.46 -3.43 -7.64
CA ALA A 68 2.89 -3.29 -7.88
C ALA A 68 3.18 -3.58 -9.36
N THR A 69 2.91 -2.62 -10.25
CA THR A 69 2.99 -2.77 -11.72
C THR A 69 4.32 -3.30 -12.23
N ARG A 70 5.41 -3.01 -11.50
CA ARG A 70 6.77 -3.49 -11.77
C ARG A 70 6.98 -4.99 -11.50
N THR A 71 6.12 -5.62 -10.71
CA THR A 71 6.23 -7.05 -10.35
C THR A 71 4.99 -7.85 -10.71
N ALA A 72 3.85 -7.19 -10.85
CA ALA A 72 2.59 -7.79 -11.29
C ALA A 72 2.71 -8.24 -12.75
N ARG A 73 2.48 -9.53 -12.98
CA ARG A 73 2.54 -10.16 -14.32
C ARG A 73 1.16 -10.54 -14.87
N ARG A 74 0.13 -10.50 -14.03
CA ARG A 74 -1.26 -10.85 -14.34
C ARG A 74 -2.16 -9.69 -13.95
N LEU A 75 -3.24 -9.51 -14.72
CA LEU A 75 -4.35 -8.64 -14.35
C LEU A 75 -5.05 -9.20 -13.10
N GLY A 76 -5.68 -8.31 -12.33
CA GLY A 76 -6.51 -8.69 -11.18
C GLY A 76 -7.60 -9.68 -11.61
N GLY A 77 -7.87 -10.69 -10.78
CA GLY A 77 -8.85 -11.75 -11.09
C GLY A 77 -8.33 -12.88 -11.98
N GLY A 78 -7.09 -12.80 -12.50
CA GLY A 78 -6.51 -13.89 -13.30
C GLY A 78 -6.04 -15.08 -12.44
N GLY A 79 -6.50 -16.29 -12.76
CA GLY A 79 -6.09 -17.55 -12.13
C GLY A 79 -7.26 -18.31 -11.49
N ARG A 80 -6.94 -19.28 -10.63
CA ARG A 80 -7.98 -20.03 -9.89
C ARG A 80 -8.63 -19.11 -8.86
N GLY A 81 -9.95 -18.99 -8.94
CA GLY A 81 -10.76 -18.22 -7.99
C GLY A 81 -10.71 -18.79 -6.57
N PRO A 82 -11.24 -18.05 -5.58
CA PRO A 82 -11.41 -18.59 -4.23
C PRO A 82 -12.37 -19.78 -4.25
N GLU A 83 -12.02 -20.83 -3.52
CA GLU A 83 -12.82 -22.06 -3.41
C GLU A 83 -14.16 -21.81 -2.71
N HIS A 84 -14.17 -20.89 -1.74
CA HIS A 84 -15.37 -20.51 -0.99
C HIS A 84 -15.61 -18.99 -1.12
N GLY A 85 -15.97 -18.56 -2.33
CA GLY A 85 -16.15 -17.13 -2.64
C GLY A 85 -17.19 -16.43 -1.76
N GLU A 86 -18.34 -17.05 -1.53
CA GLU A 86 -19.41 -16.49 -0.69
C GLU A 86 -18.97 -16.33 0.78
N MET A 87 -18.29 -17.35 1.33
CA MET A 87 -17.74 -17.30 2.69
C MET A 87 -16.73 -16.16 2.84
N GLU A 88 -15.84 -15.99 1.85
CA GLU A 88 -14.86 -14.90 1.84
C GLU A 88 -15.52 -13.52 1.75
N GLU A 89 -16.64 -13.37 1.05
CA GLU A 89 -17.38 -12.11 0.99
C GLU A 89 -18.01 -11.75 2.34
N ARG A 90 -18.70 -12.70 2.97
CA ARG A 90 -19.30 -12.51 4.30
C ARG A 90 -18.22 -12.20 5.35
N LEU A 91 -17.08 -12.88 5.27
CA LEU A 91 -15.95 -12.63 6.17
C LEU A 91 -15.35 -11.23 5.94
N HIS A 92 -15.24 -10.80 4.69
CA HIS A 92 -14.74 -9.47 4.35
C HIS A 92 -15.65 -8.36 4.89
N ALA A 93 -16.97 -8.48 4.68
CA ALA A 93 -17.95 -7.54 5.23
C ALA A 93 -17.86 -7.44 6.76
N TRP A 94 -17.71 -8.57 7.45
CA TRP A 94 -17.52 -8.60 8.90
C TRP A 94 -16.24 -7.88 9.35
N ILE A 95 -15.12 -8.00 8.61
CA ILE A 95 -13.88 -7.28 8.91
C ILE A 95 -14.08 -5.76 8.75
N LEU A 96 -14.80 -5.33 7.70
CA LEU A 96 -15.07 -3.91 7.46
C LEU A 96 -15.92 -3.30 8.58
N ASP A 97 -16.98 -3.99 9.02
CA ASP A 97 -17.81 -3.56 10.17
C ASP A 97 -16.97 -3.39 11.45
N ARG A 98 -16.07 -4.34 11.72
CA ARG A 98 -15.17 -4.26 12.89
C ARG A 98 -14.19 -3.10 12.79
N ASN A 99 -13.63 -2.88 11.60
CA ASN A 99 -12.72 -1.75 11.36
C ASN A 99 -13.42 -0.41 11.48
N ALA A 100 -14.67 -0.29 11.01
CA ALA A 100 -15.49 0.93 11.16
C ALA A 100 -15.75 1.27 12.64
N LYS A 101 -15.87 0.25 13.50
CA LYS A 101 -15.98 0.39 14.96
C LYS A 101 -14.63 0.64 15.66
N GLY A 102 -13.54 0.78 14.91
CA GLY A 102 -12.19 0.95 15.47
C GLY A 102 -11.64 -0.29 16.18
N LEU A 103 -12.24 -1.46 15.96
CA LEU A 103 -11.87 -2.69 16.65
C LEU A 103 -10.80 -3.45 15.88
N ARG A 104 -9.63 -3.61 16.49
CA ARG A 104 -8.54 -4.41 15.91
C ARG A 104 -8.96 -5.86 15.72
N VAL A 105 -8.82 -6.35 14.49
CA VAL A 105 -9.05 -7.77 14.15
C VAL A 105 -7.71 -8.51 14.09
N LYS A 106 -7.52 -9.52 14.95
CA LYS A 106 -6.34 -10.40 14.93
C LYS A 106 -6.52 -11.52 13.92
N ASP A 107 -5.42 -12.04 13.38
CA ASP A 107 -5.41 -13.17 12.44
C ASP A 107 -6.13 -14.41 12.97
N SER A 108 -5.97 -14.72 14.26
CA SER A 108 -6.69 -15.81 14.92
C SER A 108 -8.21 -15.62 14.89
N TYR A 109 -8.69 -14.39 15.06
CA TYR A 109 -10.11 -14.06 14.98
C TYR A 109 -10.64 -14.21 13.55
N ILE A 110 -9.87 -13.81 12.54
CA ILE A 110 -10.27 -13.98 11.13
C ILE A 110 -10.44 -15.47 10.82
N ARG A 111 -9.48 -16.31 11.25
CA ARG A 111 -9.53 -17.76 11.04
C ARG A 111 -10.72 -18.42 11.72
N LEU A 112 -10.98 -18.05 12.97
CA LEU A 112 -12.12 -18.56 13.73
C LEU A 112 -13.45 -18.13 13.09
N GLN A 113 -13.56 -16.86 12.69
CA GLN A 113 -14.78 -16.35 12.07
C GLN A 113 -15.03 -16.98 10.70
N ALA A 114 -13.98 -17.26 9.93
CA ALA A 114 -14.09 -17.99 8.66
C ALA A 114 -14.70 -19.39 8.86
N GLN A 115 -14.23 -20.13 9.87
CA GLN A 115 -14.79 -21.45 10.23
C GLN A 115 -16.25 -21.36 10.66
N ASN A 116 -16.60 -20.34 11.46
CA ASN A 116 -17.98 -20.12 11.88
C ASN A 116 -18.90 -19.82 10.70
N ILE A 117 -18.49 -18.96 9.77
CA ILE A 117 -19.26 -18.64 8.57
C ILE A 117 -19.40 -19.88 7.69
N TYR A 118 -18.32 -20.64 7.51
CA TYR A 118 -18.34 -21.87 6.73
C TYR A 118 -19.34 -22.90 7.30
N ARG A 119 -19.31 -23.14 8.61
CA ARG A 119 -20.25 -24.05 9.28
C ARG A 119 -21.70 -23.59 9.13
N LYS A 120 -21.95 -22.28 9.17
CA LYS A 120 -23.30 -21.72 8.95
C LYS A 120 -23.80 -21.89 7.51
N LEU A 121 -22.89 -21.86 6.53
CA LEU A 121 -23.23 -22.01 5.12
C LEU A 121 -23.46 -23.46 4.70
N HIS A 122 -22.67 -24.39 5.23
CA HIS A 122 -22.66 -25.78 4.77
C HIS A 122 -23.26 -26.78 5.78
N GLY A 123 -23.64 -26.32 6.98
CA GLY A 123 -24.20 -27.16 8.03
C GLY A 123 -23.15 -27.85 8.91
N PRO A 124 -23.60 -28.63 9.92
CA PRO A 124 -22.72 -29.32 10.86
C PRO A 124 -21.98 -30.51 10.24
N ASP A 125 -22.56 -31.14 9.22
CA ASP A 125 -22.03 -32.36 8.58
C ASP A 125 -20.99 -32.06 7.47
N ALA A 126 -20.78 -30.78 7.17
CA ALA A 126 -19.83 -30.36 6.16
C ALA A 126 -18.37 -30.66 6.57
N PRO A 127 -17.51 -30.97 5.59
CA PRO A 127 -16.09 -31.20 5.86
C PRO A 127 -15.46 -29.96 6.50
N LYS A 128 -14.57 -30.19 7.46
CA LYS A 128 -13.93 -29.11 8.23
C LYS A 128 -13.12 -28.20 7.29
N PHE A 129 -13.50 -26.93 7.24
CA PHE A 129 -12.73 -25.91 6.56
C PHE A 129 -11.38 -25.65 7.26
N ASP A 130 -10.28 -25.97 6.57
CA ASP A 130 -8.94 -25.65 7.03
C ASP A 130 -8.62 -24.17 6.73
N SER A 131 -8.77 -23.34 7.77
CA SER A 131 -8.41 -21.94 7.75
C SER A 131 -6.89 -21.76 7.82
N SER A 132 -6.10 -22.45 7.00
CA SER A 132 -4.63 -22.46 7.07
C SER A 132 -4.02 -21.05 6.98
N THR A 133 -2.78 -20.91 7.45
CA THR A 133 -2.02 -19.65 7.34
C THR A 133 -1.84 -19.22 5.88
N GLY A 134 -1.63 -20.18 4.98
CA GLY A 134 -1.55 -19.96 3.53
C GLY A 134 -2.87 -19.49 2.94
N TRP A 135 -4.01 -20.07 3.35
CA TRP A 135 -5.32 -19.58 2.94
C TRP A 135 -5.54 -18.14 3.42
N LEU A 136 -5.26 -17.85 4.70
CA LEU A 136 -5.44 -16.51 5.27
C LEU A 136 -4.61 -15.45 4.53
N ALA A 137 -3.35 -15.75 4.21
CA ALA A 137 -2.48 -14.85 3.45
C ALA A 137 -3.04 -14.56 2.05
N ARG A 138 -3.56 -15.58 1.37
CA ARG A 138 -4.20 -15.42 0.04
C ARG A 138 -5.52 -14.65 0.14
N PHE A 139 -6.35 -14.92 1.13
CA PHE A 139 -7.58 -14.19 1.41
C PHE A 139 -7.30 -12.70 1.63
N LYS A 140 -6.37 -12.37 2.52
CA LYS A 140 -5.93 -11.00 2.78
C LYS A 140 -5.42 -10.32 1.51
N LYS A 141 -4.64 -11.03 0.70
CA LYS A 141 -4.13 -10.50 -0.58
C LYS A 141 -5.27 -10.22 -1.57
N ARG A 142 -6.25 -11.13 -1.70
CA ARG A 142 -7.42 -10.95 -2.58
C ARG A 142 -8.28 -9.78 -2.16
N LYS A 143 -8.58 -9.67 -0.86
CA LYS A 143 -9.41 -8.61 -0.27
C LYS A 143 -8.62 -7.36 0.13
N GLN A 144 -7.34 -7.29 -0.23
CA GLN A 144 -6.47 -6.13 0.01
C GLN A 144 -6.38 -5.70 1.49
N LEU A 145 -6.44 -6.68 2.39
CA LEU A 145 -6.37 -6.47 3.83
C LEU A 145 -4.92 -6.47 4.29
N VAL A 146 -4.51 -5.38 4.94
CA VAL A 146 -3.17 -5.22 5.51
C VAL A 146 -3.27 -5.17 7.02
N SER A 147 -2.42 -5.95 7.71
CA SER A 147 -2.29 -5.83 9.16
C SER A 147 -1.49 -4.57 9.46
N ARG A 148 -2.16 -3.54 9.98
CA ARG A 148 -1.52 -2.30 10.46
C ARG A 148 -1.68 -2.23 11.96
N GLN A 149 -0.59 -1.97 12.68
CA GLN A 149 -0.70 -1.48 14.04
C GLN A 149 -1.11 -0.01 13.97
N GLN A 150 -2.17 0.34 14.67
CA GLN A 150 -2.50 1.74 14.91
C GLN A 150 -1.37 2.33 15.76
N THR A 151 -0.55 3.19 15.16
CA THR A 151 0.61 3.80 15.83
C THR A 151 0.20 4.95 16.76
N THR A 152 -1.00 5.49 16.58
CA THR A 152 -1.49 6.64 17.35
C THR A 152 -3.01 6.57 17.49
N THR A 153 -3.50 6.50 18.73
CA THR A 153 -4.92 6.44 19.10
C THR A 153 -5.60 7.81 19.13
N ARG A 154 -4.97 8.85 18.57
CA ARG A 154 -5.53 10.20 18.59
C ARG A 154 -6.42 10.34 17.37
N THR A 155 -7.73 10.22 17.57
CA THR A 155 -8.70 10.83 16.66
C THR A 155 -8.32 12.29 16.49
N LEU A 156 -8.19 12.73 15.24
CA LEU A 156 -7.97 14.13 14.96
C LEU A 156 -9.23 14.89 15.43
N PRO A 157 -9.09 15.98 16.18
CA PRO A 157 -10.20 16.88 16.47
C PRO A 157 -10.92 17.33 15.19
N THR A 158 -12.21 17.65 15.28
CA THR A 158 -13.01 18.08 14.10
C THR A 158 -12.44 19.36 13.46
N ASP A 159 -11.87 20.23 14.28
CA ASP A 159 -11.17 21.48 13.95
C ASP A 159 -9.70 21.29 13.54
N ALA A 160 -9.23 20.04 13.36
CA ALA A 160 -7.83 19.79 13.04
C ALA A 160 -7.39 20.44 11.72
N ALA A 161 -8.28 20.56 10.72
CA ALA A 161 -7.95 21.19 9.45
C ALA A 161 -7.67 22.69 9.63
N GLU A 162 -8.55 23.39 10.36
CA GLU A 162 -8.43 24.81 10.68
C GLU A 162 -7.17 25.07 11.52
N THR A 163 -7.00 24.28 12.60
CA THR A 163 -5.80 24.36 13.45
C THR A 163 -4.50 24.19 12.65
N CYS A 164 -4.49 23.30 11.65
CA CYS A 164 -3.32 23.12 10.79
C CYS A 164 -3.10 24.30 9.85
N GLN A 165 -4.16 24.87 9.30
CA GLN A 165 -4.07 26.05 8.44
C GLN A 165 -3.57 27.26 9.22
N ASP A 166 -4.14 27.51 10.39
CA ASP A 166 -3.73 28.59 11.29
C ASP A 166 -2.27 28.45 11.70
N PHE A 167 -1.84 27.23 12.04
CA PHE A 167 -0.45 26.97 12.37
C PHE A 167 0.49 27.25 11.18
N ILE A 168 0.14 26.77 9.97
CA ILE A 168 0.94 27.01 8.77
C ILE A 168 1.04 28.52 8.47
N GLN A 169 -0.08 29.24 8.51
CA GLN A 169 -0.12 30.69 8.30
C GLN A 169 0.73 31.43 9.32
N ARG A 170 0.60 31.09 10.61
CA ARG A 170 1.40 31.70 11.69
C ARG A 170 2.90 31.46 11.51
N VAL A 171 3.31 30.26 11.09
CA VAL A 171 4.72 29.96 10.81
C VAL A 171 5.21 30.76 9.60
N GLN A 172 4.42 30.88 8.54
CA GLN A 172 4.76 31.70 7.37
C GLN A 172 4.92 33.18 7.73
N GLN A 173 4.01 33.72 8.56
CA GLN A 173 4.10 35.09 9.07
C GLN A 173 5.38 35.30 9.88
N LEU A 174 5.73 34.39 10.79
CA LEU A 174 6.97 34.47 11.57
C LEU A 174 8.22 34.45 10.69
N ILE A 175 8.24 33.60 9.66
CA ILE A 175 9.36 33.54 8.70
C ILE A 175 9.50 34.88 7.96
N ALA A 176 8.40 35.47 7.52
CA ALA A 176 8.40 36.74 6.81
C ALA A 176 8.83 37.91 7.71
N THR A 177 8.23 38.04 8.90
CA THR A 177 8.51 39.13 9.85
C THR A 177 9.96 39.16 10.30
N HIS A 178 10.56 37.98 10.54
CA HIS A 178 11.94 37.87 11.02
C HIS A 178 12.95 37.58 9.89
N ASN A 179 12.52 37.60 8.63
CA ASN A 179 13.34 37.28 7.45
C ASN A 179 14.18 35.99 7.64
N ILE A 180 13.54 34.94 8.14
CA ILE A 180 14.20 33.70 8.52
C ILE A 180 14.58 32.94 7.25
N GLN A 181 15.87 32.80 7.01
CA GLN A 181 16.33 32.12 5.80
C GLN A 181 16.00 30.61 5.89
N PRO A 182 15.58 29.96 4.78
CA PRO A 182 15.18 28.55 4.80
C PRO A 182 16.22 27.60 5.38
N ARG A 183 17.52 27.90 5.20
CA ARG A 183 18.63 27.12 5.79
C ARG A 183 18.65 27.11 7.32
N ASN A 184 17.99 28.07 7.96
CA ASN A 184 17.90 28.20 9.42
C ASN A 184 16.65 27.50 9.99
N ILE A 185 15.80 26.93 9.14
CA ILE A 185 14.62 26.17 9.57
C ILE A 185 15.04 24.72 9.79
N ILE A 186 15.14 24.33 11.06
CA ILE A 186 15.49 22.96 11.47
C ILE A 186 14.23 22.20 11.87
N ASN A 187 14.17 20.93 11.48
CA ASN A 187 13.14 20.04 11.99
C ASN A 187 13.59 19.54 13.37
N MET A 188 12.82 19.87 14.40
CA MET A 188 13.04 19.39 15.75
C MET A 188 11.86 18.52 16.17
N ASP A 189 12.14 17.25 16.46
CA ASP A 189 11.13 16.32 16.98
C ASP A 189 11.58 15.78 18.33
N GLN A 190 10.62 15.57 19.22
CA GLN A 190 10.88 14.97 20.51
C GLN A 190 10.73 13.46 20.38
N VAL A 191 11.83 12.73 20.57
CA VAL A 191 11.80 11.27 20.66
C VAL A 191 11.83 10.88 22.13
N PRO A 192 10.77 10.26 22.66
CA PRO A 192 10.80 9.71 24.01
C PRO A 192 11.90 8.65 24.09
N ARG A 193 12.88 8.86 24.95
CA ARG A 193 13.90 7.86 25.28
C ARG A 193 13.56 7.27 26.64
N TYR A 194 13.51 5.95 26.68
CA TYR A 194 13.33 5.20 27.92
C TYR A 194 14.72 4.83 28.46
N PHE A 195 14.94 4.99 29.76
CA PHE A 195 16.20 4.59 30.41
C PHE A 195 16.43 3.07 30.36
N GLU A 196 15.37 2.29 30.26
CA GLU A 196 15.45 0.83 30.20
C GLU A 196 15.33 0.31 28.77
N THR A 197 16.37 -0.35 28.27
CA THR A 197 16.27 -1.25 27.13
C THR A 197 15.57 -2.53 27.59
N ASN A 198 14.26 -2.65 27.37
CA ASN A 198 13.49 -3.80 27.86
C ASN A 198 14.04 -5.13 27.36
N LEU A 199 14.52 -5.96 28.28
CA LEU A 199 14.44 -7.41 28.17
C LEU A 199 12.97 -7.84 28.34
N ARG A 200 12.27 -8.01 27.21
CA ARG A 200 10.93 -8.63 27.04
C ARG A 200 9.72 -7.90 27.66
N PRO A 201 8.52 -8.02 27.06
CA PRO A 201 7.33 -7.30 27.53
C PRO A 201 6.58 -8.09 28.61
N ARG A 202 6.52 -7.56 29.83
CA ARG A 202 5.44 -7.86 30.79
C ARG A 202 4.62 -6.60 31.04
N LEU A 203 3.30 -6.78 31.13
CA LEU A 203 2.38 -5.73 31.57
C LEU A 203 2.72 -5.31 33.00
N ARG A 204 3.04 -4.03 33.23
CA ARG A 204 2.75 -3.37 34.52
C ARG A 204 2.36 -1.91 34.35
N ARG A 205 1.42 -1.51 35.22
CA ARG A 205 1.02 -0.13 35.52
C ARG A 205 2.05 0.43 36.48
N GLU A 206 2.87 1.38 36.03
CA GLU A 206 3.62 2.23 36.95
C GLU A 206 3.99 3.54 36.25
N ALA A 207 4.06 4.61 37.05
CA ALA A 207 4.23 5.98 36.60
C ALA A 207 5.56 6.15 35.87
N ARG A 208 5.49 6.57 34.61
CA ARG A 208 6.66 6.75 33.74
C ARG A 208 7.16 8.18 33.86
N VAL A 209 8.36 8.36 34.40
CA VAL A 209 9.11 9.63 34.30
C VAL A 209 9.59 9.76 32.85
N LYS A 210 9.24 10.88 32.20
CA LYS A 210 9.61 11.20 30.82
C LYS A 210 10.63 12.33 30.83
N PHE A 211 11.70 12.15 30.05
CA PHE A 211 12.62 13.23 29.70
C PHE A 211 12.58 13.43 28.18
N TYR A 212 12.67 14.68 27.75
CA TYR A 212 12.64 15.07 26.34
C TYR A 212 14.04 15.45 25.89
N CYS A 213 14.58 14.77 24.88
CA CYS A 213 15.85 15.09 24.25
C CYS A 213 15.57 15.59 22.83
N GLY A 214 16.03 16.80 22.50
CA GLY A 214 15.85 17.38 21.17
C GLY A 214 16.91 16.86 20.20
N ARG A 215 16.49 16.37 19.03
CA ARG A 215 17.37 16.15 17.87
C ARG A 215 17.04 17.20 16.81
N ALA A 216 18.03 17.94 16.36
CA ALA A 216 17.89 18.94 15.30
C ALA A 216 18.55 18.42 14.02
N GLU A 217 17.78 18.35 12.93
CA GLU A 217 18.27 18.05 11.60
C GLU A 217 17.94 19.20 10.64
N GLN A 218 18.92 19.63 9.84
CA GLN A 218 18.70 20.66 8.81
C GLN A 218 17.83 20.10 7.70
N VAL A 219 16.83 20.87 7.26
CA VAL A 219 16.01 20.51 6.10
C VAL A 219 16.82 20.82 4.84
N THR A 220 17.53 19.82 4.29
CA THR A 220 18.29 19.97 3.04
C THR A 220 17.34 20.29 1.88
N THR A 221 17.57 21.45 1.26
CA THR A 221 16.91 21.99 0.06
C THR A 221 17.25 21.15 -1.18
N GLY A 222 16.71 19.93 -1.26
CA GLY A 222 16.75 19.08 -2.46
C GLY A 222 15.37 18.64 -2.95
N SER A 223 14.32 19.01 -2.23
CA SER A 223 12.93 18.72 -2.58
C SER A 223 12.15 20.01 -2.48
N GLN A 224 11.56 20.45 -3.59
CA GLN A 224 10.48 21.42 -3.63
C GLN A 224 9.59 21.26 -2.40
N LEU A 225 9.27 22.36 -1.71
CA LEU A 225 8.21 22.39 -0.70
C LEU A 225 7.02 21.62 -1.29
N PRO A 226 6.64 20.45 -0.74
CA PRO A 226 5.47 19.77 -1.25
C PRO A 226 4.30 20.71 -1.03
N SER A 227 3.61 21.08 -2.12
CA SER A 227 2.29 21.69 -2.05
C SER A 227 1.46 20.81 -1.11
N LEU A 228 1.18 21.31 0.09
CA LEU A 228 0.47 20.59 1.13
C LEU A 228 -0.99 20.44 0.69
N SER A 229 -1.25 19.41 -0.10
CA SER A 229 -2.60 18.91 -0.35
C SER A 229 -3.20 18.50 1.00
N PRO A 230 -4.48 18.83 1.30
CA PRO A 230 -5.07 18.68 2.64
C PRO A 230 -5.14 17.27 3.22
N ARG A 231 -4.69 16.23 2.50
CA ARG A 231 -4.95 14.83 2.84
C ARG A 231 -3.79 14.11 3.53
N THR A 232 -2.73 14.79 3.95
CA THR A 232 -1.66 14.15 4.73
C THR A 232 -1.12 15.07 5.81
N VAL A 233 -2.00 15.54 6.70
CA VAL A 233 -1.54 16.14 7.95
C VAL A 233 -1.28 15.01 8.95
N ARG A 234 -0.01 14.62 9.06
CA ARG A 234 0.47 13.95 10.27
C ARG A 234 0.66 15.06 11.30
N CYS A 235 -0.40 15.33 12.06
CA CYS A 235 -0.38 16.37 13.10
C CYS A 235 0.48 15.88 14.28
N SER A 236 1.79 16.11 14.17
CA SER A 236 2.66 16.26 15.33
C SER A 236 2.60 17.74 15.66
N LEU A 237 2.17 18.10 16.87
CA LEU A 237 2.30 19.46 17.39
C LEU A 237 3.81 19.76 17.46
N ARG A 238 4.32 20.38 16.39
CA ARG A 238 5.74 20.73 16.26
C ARG A 238 5.94 22.12 16.83
N THR A 239 6.69 22.21 17.92
CA THR A 239 7.26 23.48 18.37
C THR A 239 8.53 23.75 17.57
N PHE A 240 8.49 24.74 16.68
CA PHE A 240 9.69 25.26 16.04
C PHE A 240 10.40 26.22 17.00
N SER A 241 11.70 26.04 17.18
CA SER A 241 12.57 26.99 17.88
C SER A 241 13.42 27.69 16.83
N PHE A 242 13.36 29.02 16.80
CA PHE A 242 14.15 29.85 15.91
C PHE A 242 15.42 30.29 16.65
N ARG A 243 16.58 30.16 16.01
CA ARG A 243 17.83 30.81 16.46
C ARG A 243 17.91 32.18 15.80
N SER A 244 18.08 33.21 16.64
CA SER A 244 18.42 34.58 16.22
C SER A 244 19.79 34.66 15.58
#